data_AF-A0A9W6WIW9-F1
#
_entry.id   AF-A0A9W6WIW9-F1
#
_cell.length_a   1.000
_cell.length_b   1.000
_cell.length_c   1.000
_cell.angle_alpha   90.00
_cell.angle_beta   90.00
_cell.angle_gamma   90.00
#
_symmetry.space_group_name_H-M   'P 1'
#
loop_
_entity.id
_entity.type
_entity.pdbx_description
1 polymer ?
#
loop_
_entity_poly.entity_id
_entity_poly.type
_entity_poly.pdbx_seq_one_letter_code
_entity_poly.pdbx_strand_id
1 'polypeptide(L)'
;MDEDEEMEDEEMCIDDPARHLYVEDTESRPFKCPVNGCDKSYKNQNGLKYHRIHGHQNQKLRENPDGTFSVIDPESDAPYPEGTALDKDKPYRCEVCGKRYKNLNGLKYHRGHTTH
;
A
#
# COMPACT_ATOMS: atom_id res chain seq x y z
N MET A 1 -51.46 -14.56 8.26
CA MET A 1 -50.82 -13.60 7.34
C MET A 1 -49.37 -13.96 7.46
N ASP A 2 -49.02 -14.99 6.73
CA ASP A 2 -47.77 -15.73 6.83
C ASP A 2 -47.30 -15.82 5.39
N GLU A 3 -46.23 -15.10 5.09
CA GLU A 3 -45.41 -15.28 3.89
C GLU A 3 -44.00 -14.86 4.33
N ASP A 4 -43.21 -15.89 4.63
CA ASP A 4 -41.75 -15.97 4.63
C ASP A 4 -41.17 -15.55 3.26
N GLU A 5 -39.83 -15.54 3.14
CA GLU A 5 -39.01 -15.36 1.92
C GLU A 5 -38.73 -13.89 1.50
N GLU A 6 -37.52 -13.42 1.24
CA GLU A 6 -36.24 -14.09 0.97
C GLU A 6 -35.06 -13.13 1.23
N MET A 7 -33.93 -13.69 1.67
CA MET A 7 -32.64 -13.04 1.80
C MET A 7 -31.92 -13.22 0.46
N GLU A 8 -31.84 -12.18 -0.38
CA GLU A 8 -30.98 -12.20 -1.57
C GLU A 8 -29.65 -11.49 -1.27
N ASP A 9 -28.68 -12.33 -0.91
CA ASP A 9 -27.27 -12.15 -1.23
C ASP A 9 -27.12 -11.75 -2.70
N GLU A 10 -26.73 -10.51 -2.98
CA GLU A 10 -25.86 -10.23 -4.12
C GLU A 10 -25.10 -8.93 -3.88
N GLU A 11 -23.89 -9.07 -3.31
CA GLU A 11 -22.79 -8.15 -3.61
C GLU A 11 -22.58 -8.15 -5.12
N MET A 12 -23.27 -7.25 -5.83
CA MET A 12 -22.99 -6.99 -7.25
C MET A 12 -21.71 -6.17 -7.34
N CYS A 13 -20.56 -6.83 -7.34
CA CYS A 13 -19.30 -6.21 -7.74
C CYS A 13 -19.37 -5.88 -9.24
N ILE A 14 -19.89 -4.69 -9.55
CA ILE A 14 -19.82 -4.15 -10.91
C ILE A 14 -18.35 -3.77 -11.16
N ASP A 15 -17.64 -4.70 -11.79
CA ASP A 15 -16.35 -4.47 -12.43
C ASP A 15 -16.55 -3.51 -13.62
N ASP A 16 -16.72 -2.23 -13.31
CA ASP A 16 -16.86 -1.18 -14.32
C ASP A 16 -15.48 -0.58 -14.66
N PRO A 17 -14.90 -0.89 -15.84
CA PRO A 17 -13.62 -0.33 -16.28
C PRO A 17 -13.67 1.20 -16.48
N ALA A 18 -14.85 1.82 -16.49
CA ALA A 18 -14.99 3.27 -16.52
C ALA A 18 -14.83 3.94 -15.13
N ARG A 19 -14.71 3.20 -14.02
CA ARG A 19 -14.20 3.79 -12.75
C ARG A 19 -12.79 4.37 -12.91
N HIS A 20 -11.99 3.87 -13.85
CA HIS A 20 -10.69 4.44 -14.19
C HIS A 20 -10.78 5.69 -15.09
N LEU A 21 -11.90 5.86 -15.81
CA LEU A 21 -12.17 7.03 -16.64
C LEU A 21 -12.80 8.19 -15.83
N TYR A 22 -13.36 7.87 -14.65
CA TYR A 22 -13.80 8.84 -13.64
C TYR A 22 -12.80 8.95 -12.47
N VAL A 23 -11.50 8.88 -12.74
CA VAL A 23 -10.59 9.70 -11.94
C VAL A 23 -10.80 11.13 -12.45
N GLU A 24 -11.86 11.75 -11.96
CA GLU A 24 -11.99 13.18 -11.98
C GLU A 24 -10.73 13.75 -11.30
N ASP A 25 -9.74 14.12 -12.12
CA ASP A 25 -8.71 15.12 -11.82
C ASP A 25 -9.39 16.50 -11.67
N THR A 26 -10.50 16.57 -10.92
CA THR A 26 -11.28 17.80 -10.72
C THR A 26 -10.77 18.62 -9.54
N GLU A 27 -9.80 18.11 -8.80
CA GLU A 27 -8.94 18.92 -7.95
C GLU A 27 -7.50 18.55 -8.22
N SER A 28 -6.86 19.23 -9.19
CA SER A 28 -5.41 19.17 -9.32
C SER A 28 -4.81 19.43 -7.93
N ARG A 29 -4.21 18.39 -7.32
CA ARG A 29 -3.44 18.47 -6.07
C ARG A 29 -1.98 18.44 -6.45
N PRO A 30 -1.45 19.52 -7.08
CA PRO A 30 -0.11 19.51 -7.66
C PRO A 30 0.98 19.38 -6.59
N PHE A 31 0.65 19.68 -5.33
CA PHE A 31 1.61 19.65 -4.22
C PHE A 31 1.67 18.26 -3.59
N LYS A 32 2.45 17.36 -4.22
CA LYS A 32 2.70 16.00 -3.75
C LYS A 32 3.85 15.94 -2.75
N CYS A 33 3.80 14.97 -1.81
CA CYS A 33 4.92 14.71 -0.93
C CYS A 33 6.10 14.11 -1.72
N PRO A 34 7.34 14.62 -1.55
CA PRO A 34 8.53 14.05 -2.20
C PRO A 34 9.07 12.80 -1.49
N VAL A 35 8.41 12.31 -0.44
CA VAL A 35 8.82 11.10 0.27
C VAL A 35 8.35 9.88 -0.53
N ASN A 36 9.30 9.06 -0.99
CA ASN A 36 9.06 7.77 -1.61
C ASN A 36 8.28 6.87 -0.64
N GLY A 37 7.10 6.42 -1.06
CA GLY A 37 6.15 5.67 -0.22
C GLY A 37 5.11 6.53 0.51
N CYS A 38 5.02 7.83 0.20
CA CYS A 38 3.97 8.71 0.71
C CYS A 38 3.10 9.27 -0.43
N ASP A 39 1.88 8.73 -0.59
CA ASP A 39 0.95 9.11 -1.66
C ASP A 39 0.13 10.39 -1.36
N LYS A 40 0.50 11.16 -0.33
CA LYS A 40 -0.26 12.34 0.09
C LYS A 40 -0.03 13.51 -0.87
N SER A 41 -1.13 14.06 -1.37
CA SER A 41 -1.17 15.23 -2.25
C SER A 41 -2.11 16.30 -1.69
N TYR A 42 -1.77 17.57 -1.92
CA TYR A 42 -2.47 18.72 -1.36
C TYR A 42 -2.84 19.73 -2.44
N LYS A 43 -3.94 20.46 -2.22
CA LYS A 43 -4.41 21.54 -3.10
C LYS A 43 -3.53 22.80 -3.08
N ASN A 44 -2.71 22.96 -2.04
CA ASN A 44 -1.85 24.13 -1.85
C ASN A 44 -0.51 23.77 -1.19
N GLN A 45 0.47 24.65 -1.34
CA GLN A 45 1.81 24.48 -0.76
C GLN A 45 1.79 24.47 0.77
N ASN A 46 0.86 25.21 1.39
CA ASN A 46 0.74 25.29 2.85
C ASN A 46 0.37 23.93 3.47
N GLY A 47 -0.55 23.18 2.86
CA GLY A 47 -0.91 21.83 3.29
C GLY A 47 0.26 20.86 3.19
N LEU A 48 1.02 20.93 2.09
CA LEU A 48 2.24 20.14 1.93
C LEU A 48 3.32 20.54 2.95
N LYS A 49 3.48 21.83 3.26
CA LYS A 49 4.44 22.30 4.28
C LYS A 49 4.08 21.75 5.66
N TYR A 50 2.81 21.82 6.05
CA TYR A 50 2.33 21.26 7.31
C TYR A 50 2.57 19.75 7.37
N HIS A 51 2.27 19.04 6.27
CA HIS A 51 2.52 17.61 6.15
C HIS A 51 4.00 17.24 6.28
N ARG A 52 4.92 18.01 5.68
CA ARG A 52 6.37 17.76 5.83
C ARG A 52 6.84 17.88 7.28
N ILE A 53 6.26 18.80 8.05
CA ILE A 53 6.64 19.05 9.45
C ILE A 53 6.06 17.99 10.40
N HIS A 54 4.79 17.61 10.21
CA HIS A 54 4.07 16.78 11.18
C HIS A 54 3.75 15.36 10.68
N GLY A 55 3.67 15.15 9.37
CA GLY A 55 3.27 13.88 8.77
C GLY A 55 4.36 12.81 8.77
N HIS A 56 5.62 13.22 8.83
CA HIS A 56 6.79 12.33 8.86
C HIS A 56 7.61 12.47 10.16
N GLN A 57 7.06 13.08 11.20
CA GLN A 57 7.77 13.37 12.46
C GLN A 57 8.29 12.11 13.18
N ASN A 58 7.64 10.96 12.98
CA ASN A 58 8.01 9.68 13.58
C ASN A 58 8.80 8.77 12.61
N GLN A 59 9.22 9.28 11.44
CA GLN A 59 9.94 8.51 10.42
C GLN A 59 11.35 9.09 10.24
N LYS A 60 12.36 8.23 10.12
CA LYS A 60 13.70 8.67 9.71
C LYS A 60 13.72 8.79 8.19
N LEU A 61 13.89 10.00 7.67
CA LEU A 61 13.98 10.24 6.23
C LEU A 61 15.44 10.45 5.83
N ARG A 62 15.86 9.83 4.73
CA ARG A 62 17.12 10.14 4.05
C ARG A 62 16.84 10.83 2.73
N GLU A 63 17.56 11.91 2.49
CA GLU A 63 17.55 12.62 1.22
C GLU A 63 18.34 11.83 0.16
N ASN A 64 17.72 11.67 -1.01
CA ASN A 64 18.34 11.05 -2.17
C ASN A 64 18.94 12.12 -3.10
N PRO A 65 19.94 11.78 -3.93
CA PRO A 65 20.57 12.72 -4.85
C PRO A 65 19.62 13.35 -5.89
N ASP A 66 18.45 12.74 -6.13
CA ASP A 66 17.38 13.27 -6.98
C ASP A 66 16.43 14.25 -6.26
N GLY A 67 16.64 14.51 -4.96
CA GLY A 67 15.84 15.43 -4.16
C GLY A 67 14.54 14.83 -3.59
N THR A 68 14.31 13.52 -3.78
CA THR A 68 13.28 12.77 -3.04
C THR A 68 13.80 12.32 -1.67
N PHE A 69 12.89 11.91 -0.80
CA PHE A 69 13.21 11.37 0.52
C PHE A 69 12.78 9.92 0.62
N SER A 70 13.61 9.05 1.18
CA SER A 70 13.22 7.66 1.46
C SER A 70 13.08 7.46 2.97
N VAL A 71 12.00 6.78 3.40
CA VAL A 71 11.83 6.37 4.80
C VAL A 71 12.85 5.26 5.08
N ILE A 72 13.86 5.57 5.89
CA ILE A 72 14.75 4.58 6.50
C ILE A 72 14.00 4.01 7.69
N ASP A 73 13.44 2.82 7.53
CA ASP A 73 13.13 2.00 8.68
C ASP A 73 14.44 1.30 9.11
N PRO A 74 14.96 1.54 10.34
CA PRO A 74 16.18 0.89 10.83
C PRO A 74 16.11 -0.64 10.83
N GLU A 75 14.94 -1.26 10.64
CA GLU A 75 14.78 -2.70 10.47
C GLU A 75 14.76 -3.17 8.99
N SER A 76 14.60 -2.25 8.03
CA SER A 76 14.36 -2.58 6.60
C SER A 76 15.61 -2.51 5.70
N ASP A 77 16.63 -1.74 6.09
CA ASP A 77 17.86 -1.55 5.30
C ASP A 77 18.96 -2.58 5.63
N ALA A 78 18.71 -3.51 6.55
CA ALA A 78 19.56 -4.69 6.67
C ALA A 78 19.28 -5.59 5.46
N PRO A 79 20.27 -5.89 4.59
CA PRO A 79 20.13 -6.97 3.62
C PRO A 79 19.85 -8.22 4.45
N TYR A 80 18.61 -8.70 4.40
CA TYR A 80 18.17 -9.82 5.22
C TYR A 80 19.12 -10.98 4.96
N PRO A 81 19.93 -11.42 5.94
CA PRO A 81 20.82 -12.54 5.70
C PRO A 81 19.93 -13.75 5.42
N GLU A 82 20.08 -14.33 4.24
CA GLU A 82 19.35 -15.51 3.82
C GLU A 82 19.49 -16.60 4.91
N GLY A 83 18.39 -16.95 5.58
CA GLY A 83 18.37 -18.00 6.61
C GLY A 83 18.33 -17.56 8.08
N THR A 84 17.81 -16.38 8.43
CA THR A 84 17.55 -16.07 9.85
C THR A 84 16.33 -16.83 10.39
N ALA A 85 16.23 -16.97 11.71
CA ALA A 85 15.27 -17.84 12.40
C ALA A 85 13.78 -17.62 12.03
N LEU A 86 13.41 -16.44 11.49
CA LEU A 86 12.04 -16.13 11.04
C LEU A 86 11.69 -16.81 9.69
N ASP A 87 12.68 -17.28 8.91
CA ASP A 87 12.45 -18.10 7.71
C ASP A 87 11.75 -19.42 8.03
N LYS A 88 11.89 -19.91 9.27
CA LYS A 88 11.22 -21.13 9.76
C LYS A 88 9.75 -20.87 10.15
N ASP A 89 9.41 -19.65 10.57
CA ASP A 89 8.05 -19.25 10.98
C ASP A 89 7.18 -18.78 9.80
N LYS A 90 7.78 -18.43 8.67
CA LYS A 90 7.09 -18.10 7.41
C LYS A 90 7.60 -18.98 6.25
N PRO A 91 7.20 -20.27 6.22
CA PRO A 91 7.69 -21.21 5.21
C PRO A 91 7.13 -20.96 3.80
N TYR A 92 6.10 -20.12 3.65
CA TYR A 92 5.41 -19.94 2.36
C TYR A 92 5.92 -18.68 1.65
N ARG A 93 6.67 -18.85 0.55
CA ARG A 93 7.25 -17.76 -0.27
C ARG A 93 6.52 -17.64 -1.61
N CYS A 94 6.29 -16.42 -2.06
CA CYS A 94 5.85 -16.15 -3.44
C CYS A 94 7.02 -16.25 -4.41
N GLU A 95 6.89 -17.05 -5.46
CA GLU A 95 7.95 -17.27 -6.46
C GLU A 95 8.16 -16.07 -7.40
N VAL A 96 7.15 -15.20 -7.53
CA VAL A 96 7.21 -14.07 -8.47
C VAL A 96 7.82 -12.83 -7.82
N CYS A 97 7.38 -12.47 -6.61
CA CYS A 97 7.87 -11.26 -5.92
C CYS A 97 8.77 -11.55 -4.69
N GLY A 98 8.94 -12.83 -4.31
CA GLY A 98 9.79 -13.24 -3.20
C GLY A 98 9.22 -13.02 -1.80
N LYS A 99 8.05 -12.40 -1.63
CA LYS A 99 7.44 -12.11 -0.31
C LYS A 99 7.09 -13.40 0.46
N ARG A 100 7.30 -13.41 1.78
CA ARG A 100 7.09 -14.57 2.68
C ARG A 100 5.88 -14.41 3.60
N TYR A 101 5.17 -15.51 3.85
CA TYR A 101 3.91 -15.59 4.59
C TYR A 101 3.94 -16.70 5.65
N LYS A 102 3.21 -16.47 6.76
CA LYS A 102 3.13 -17.38 7.92
C LYS A 102 2.34 -18.65 7.65
N ASN A 103 1.51 -18.62 6.61
CA ASN A 103 0.65 -19.72 6.22
C ASN A 103 0.35 -19.65 4.72
N LEU A 104 -0.11 -20.79 4.16
CA LEU A 104 -0.46 -20.91 2.76
C LEU A 104 -1.61 -19.97 2.38
N ASN A 105 -2.56 -19.74 3.29
CA ASN A 105 -3.71 -18.87 3.03
C ASN A 105 -3.28 -17.42 2.75
N GLY A 106 -2.31 -16.89 3.51
CA GLY A 106 -1.75 -15.56 3.24
C GLY A 106 -1.04 -15.48 1.89
N LEU A 107 -0.33 -16.55 1.50
CA LEU A 107 0.30 -16.64 0.19
C LEU A 107 -0.74 -16.78 -0.94
N LYS A 108 -1.82 -17.55 -0.74
CA LYS A 108 -2.90 -17.73 -1.72
C LYS A 108 -3.66 -16.43 -1.94
N TYR A 109 -4.00 -15.72 -0.86
CA TYR A 109 -4.59 -14.39 -0.94
C TYR A 109 -3.68 -13.44 -1.69
N HIS A 110 -2.38 -13.43 -1.36
CA HIS A 110 -1.41 -12.62 -2.07
C HIS A 110 -1.36 -12.94 -3.57
N ARG A 111 -1.33 -14.21 -3.97
CA ARG A 111 -1.32 -14.60 -5.39
C ARG A 111 -2.61 -14.26 -6.13
N GLY A 112 -3.74 -14.20 -5.44
CA GLY A 112 -5.05 -13.87 -6.02
C GLY A 112 -5.35 -12.37 -6.05
N HIS A 113 -4.75 -11.59 -5.15
CA HIS A 113 -5.07 -10.17 -4.97
C HIS A 113 -3.89 -9.23 -5.19
N THR A 114 -2.69 -9.76 -5.45
CA THR A 114 -1.57 -8.96 -5.94
C THR A 114 -1.43 -9.21 -7.43
N THR A 115 -1.30 -8.14 -8.19
CA THR A 115 -0.63 -8.18 -9.48
C THR A 115 0.88 -8.18 -9.22
N HIS A 116 1.58 -9.07 -9.92
CA HIS A 116 3.03 -9.21 -9.81
C HIS A 116 3.76 -8.36 -10.83
#